data_AF-A0A8S9PSB1-F1
#
_entry.id   AF-A0A8S9PSB1-F1
#
_cell.length_a   1.000
_cell.length_b   1.000
_cell.length_c   1.000
_cell.angle_alpha   90.00
_cell.angle_beta   90.00
_cell.angle_gamma   90.00
#
_symmetry.space_group_name_H-M   'P 1'
#
loop_
_entity.id
_entity.type
_entity.pdbx_description
1 polymer ?
#
loop_
_entity_poly.entity_id
_entity_poly.type
_entity_poly.pdbx_seq_one_letter_code
_entity_poly.pdbx_strand_id
1 'polypeptide(L)' 'MRPRSIAKELSGTVREILGTCVSVGCTVDGKDPKDLQQEIQEGEIDIPEN' A
#
# COMPACT_ATOMS: atom_id res chain seq x y z
N MET A 1 20.96 5.84 -5.70
CA MET A 1 19.57 6.16 -6.09
C MET A 1 18.94 6.93 -4.94
N ARG A 2 18.24 8.05 -5.17
CA ARG A 2 17.46 8.70 -4.10
C ARG A 2 16.29 7.79 -3.71
N PRO A 3 15.85 7.77 -2.44
CA PRO A 3 14.64 7.05 -2.06
C PRO A 3 13.48 7.55 -2.91
N ARG A 4 12.73 6.62 -3.51
CA ARG A 4 11.62 6.89 -4.42
C ARG A 4 10.34 7.25 -3.67
N SER A 5 10.16 6.66 -2.49
CA SER A 5 9.06 6.98 -1.57
C SER A 5 9.51 8.04 -0.55
N ILE A 6 8.58 8.90 -0.16
CA ILE A 6 8.74 9.93 0.88
C ILE A 6 8.02 9.48 2.18
N ALA A 7 7.46 8.27 2.20
CA ALA A 7 6.78 7.73 3.37
C ALA A 7 7.76 7.54 4.54
N LYS A 8 7.29 7.85 5.75
CA LYS A 8 8.05 7.64 6.99
C LYS A 8 8.16 6.17 7.38
N GLU A 9 7.16 5.38 7.01
CA GLU A 9 7.02 3.97 7.36
C GLU A 9 6.80 3.13 6.10
N LEU A 10 7.16 1.85 6.17
CA LEU A 10 6.98 0.91 5.07
C LEU A 10 5.49 0.79 4.68
N SER A 11 4.60 0.84 5.68
CA SER A 11 3.14 0.88 5.49
C SER A 11 2.71 1.99 4.54
N GLY A 12 3.31 3.19 4.65
CA GLY A 12 3.05 4.30 3.74
C GLY A 12 3.54 4.03 2.32
N THR A 13 4.72 3.41 2.17
CA THR A 13 5.25 3.03 0.85
C THR A 13 4.36 2.00 0.16
N VAL A 14 3.87 0.99 0.90
CA VAL A 14 2.96 -0.03 0.38
C VAL A 14 1.64 0.59 -0.08
N ARG A 15 1.11 1.55 0.68
CA ARG A 15 -0.12 2.27 0.30
C ARG A 15 0.06 3.12 -0.97
N GLU A 16 1.23 3.74 -1.19
CA GLU A 16 1.54 4.44 -2.44
C GLU A 16 1.53 3.49 -3.66
N ILE A 17 2.08 2.29 -3.51
CA ILE A 17 2.07 1.27 -4.56
C ILE A 17 0.64 0.82 -4.85
N LEU A 18 -0.15 0.51 -3.81
CA LEU A 18 -1.56 0.13 -3.95
C LEU A 18 -2.40 1.25 -4.58
N GLY A 19 -2.14 2.52 -4.25
CA GLY A 19 -2.80 3.66 -4.90
C GLY A 19 -2.54 3.74 -6.41
N THR A 20 -1.36 3.29 -6.85
CA THR A 20 -1.05 3.16 -8.27
C THR A 20 -1.85 2.02 -8.91
N CYS A 21 -1.99 0.87 -8.22
CA CYS A 21 -2.82 -0.26 -8.68
C CYS A 21 -4.29 0.12 -8.89
N VAL A 22 -4.84 0.99 -8.03
CA VAL A 22 -6.19 1.58 -8.22
C VAL A 22 -6.27 2.34 -9.55
N SER A 23 -5.27 3.17 -9.85
CA SER A 23 -5.25 3.99 -11.08
C SER A 23 -5.07 3.13 -12.33
N VAL A 24 -4.36 2.01 -12.21
CA VAL A 24 -4.17 1.02 -13.28
C VAL A 24 -5.43 0.17 -13.48
N GLY A 25 -6.28 0.05 -12.47
CA GLY A 25 -7.48 -0.79 -12.50
C GLY A 25 -7.18 -2.28 -12.37
N CYS A 26 -6.12 -2.65 -11.64
CA CYS A 26 -5.79 -4.05 -11.35
C CYS A 26 -6.24 -4.46 -9.95
N THR A 27 -6.57 -5.73 -9.80
CA THR A 27 -6.82 -6.35 -8.49
C THR A 27 -5.51 -6.87 -7.91
N VAL A 28 -5.39 -6.83 -6.59
CA VAL A 28 -4.24 -7.37 -5.84
C VAL A 28 -4.79 -8.45 -4.92
N ASP A 29 -4.27 -9.67 -5.06
CA ASP A 29 -4.77 -10.86 -4.33
C ASP A 29 -6.30 -11.07 -4.43
N GLY A 30 -6.88 -10.68 -5.57
CA GLY A 30 -8.32 -10.79 -5.82
C GLY A 30 -9.19 -9.76 -5.08
N LYS A 31 -8.59 -8.83 -4.35
CA LYS A 31 -9.26 -7.70 -3.68
C LYS A 31 -9.06 -6.39 -4.44
N ASP A 32 -9.94 -5.42 -4.17
CA ASP A 32 -9.74 -4.06 -4.65
C ASP A 32 -8.57 -3.41 -3.88
N PRO A 33 -7.62 -2.77 -4.58
CA PRO A 33 -6.48 -2.14 -3.92
C PRO A 33 -6.87 -0.98 -2.98
N LYS A 34 -8.09 -0.42 -3.05
CA LYS A 34 -8.59 0.51 -2.02
C LYS A 34 -8.97 -0.19 -0.72
N ASP A 35 -9.57 -1.37 -0.78
CA ASP A 35 -9.95 -2.13 0.42
C ASP A 35 -8.69 -2.54 1.19
N LEU A 36 -7.68 -3.05 0.47
CA LEU A 36 -6.37 -3.36 1.05
C LEU A 36 -5.68 -2.14 1.69
N GLN A 37 -5.84 -0.94 1.11
CA GLN A 37 -5.32 0.28 1.72
C GLN A 37 -6.03 0.66 3.02
N GLN A 38 -7.32 0.32 3.17
CA GLN A 38 -8.05 0.48 4.43
C GLN A 38 -7.62 -0.58 5.44
N GLU A 39 -7.55 -1.85 5.05
CA GLU A 39 -7.08 -2.94 5.93
C GLU A 39 -5.67 -2.64 6.51
N ILE A 40 -4.76 -2.07 5.71
CA ILE A 40 -3.44 -1.61 6.20
C ILE A 40 -3.56 -0.41 7.14
N GLN A 41 -4.50 0.50 6.90
CA GLN A 41 -4.71 1.67 7.77
C GLN A 41 -5.36 1.30 9.11
N GLU A 42 -6.26 0.33 9.11
CA GLU A 42 -6.93 -0.21 10.28
C GLU A 42 -6.03 -1.16 11.08
N GLY A 43 -4.89 -1.56 10.50
CA GLY A 43 -3.93 -2.46 11.13
C GLY A 43 -4.33 -3.93 11.05
N GLU A 44 -5.26 -4.29 10.17
CA GLU A 44 -5.61 -5.69 9.89
C GLU A 44 -4.49 -6.40 9.11
N ILE A 45 -3.75 -5.65 8.28
CA ILE A 45 -2.57 -6.15 7.57
C ILE A 45 -1.32 -5.66 8.28
N ASP A 46 -0.63 -6.61 8.92
CA ASP A 46 0.63 -6.36 9.59
C ASP A 46 1.75 -6.15 8.55
N ILE A 47 2.25 -4.91 8.47
CA ILE A 47 3.39 -4.55 7.62
C ILE A 47 4.62 -4.49 8.51
N PRO A 48 5.69 -5.25 8.24
CA PRO A 48 6.88 -5.23 9.07
C PRO A 48 7.51 -3.83 9.11
N GLU A 49 7.89 -3.40 10.32
CA GLU A 49 8.65 -2.17 10.51
C GLU A 49 10.08 -2.36 10.00
N ASN A 50 10.61 -1.36 9.29
CA ASN A 50 11.91 -1.39 8.62
C ASN A 50 13.04 -0.84 9.49
#